data_AF-A0AA37RP70-F1
#
_entry.id   AF-A0AA37RP70-F1
#
_cell.length_a   1.000
_cell.length_b   1.000
_cell.length_c   1.000
_cell.angle_alpha   90.00
_cell.angle_beta   90.00
_cell.angle_gamma   90.00
#
_symmetry.space_group_name_H-M   'P 1'
#
loop_
_entity.id
_entity.type
_entity.pdbx_description
1 polymer ?
#
loop_
_entity_poly.entity_id
_entity_poly.type
_entity_poly.pdbx_seq_one_letter_code
_entity_poly.pdbx_strand_id
1 'polypeptide(L)' 'MSFTVEDGMTRCPRCTELLVFRLDAMPGGGLRYDVFCPPCGETHFAMSTLPMRLPAAA' A
#
# COMPACT_ATOMS: atom_id res chain seq x y z
N MET A 1 31.47 -4.53 -7.24
CA MET A 1 30.51 -3.42 -7.04
C MET A 1 29.34 -4.00 -6.26
N SER A 2 29.23 -3.67 -4.98
CA SER A 2 28.14 -4.11 -4.11
C SER A 2 27.00 -3.10 -4.22
N PHE A 3 25.89 -3.50 -4.81
CA PHE A 3 24.67 -2.71 -4.81
C PHE A 3 23.98 -2.95 -3.46
N THR A 4 24.16 -2.04 -2.51
CA THR A 4 23.27 -1.94 -1.36
C THR A 4 21.90 -1.55 -1.89
N VAL A 5 20.98 -2.51 -1.94
CA VAL A 5 19.56 -2.22 -2.10
C VAL A 5 19.18 -1.39 -0.88
N GLU A 6 19.05 -0.07 -1.05
CA GLU A 6 18.42 0.77 -0.04
C GLU A 6 17.00 0.24 0.12
N ASP A 7 16.77 -0.41 1.25
CA ASP A 7 15.57 -1.13 1.63
C ASP A 7 14.31 -0.32 1.28
N GLY A 8 13.50 -0.78 0.31
CA GLY A 8 12.05 -0.56 0.12
C GLY A 8 11.41 0.82 0.37
N MET A 9 12.18 1.89 0.55
CA MET A 9 11.71 3.15 1.12
C MET A 9 11.44 4.17 0.03
N THR A 10 10.18 4.28 -0.38
CA THR A 10 9.75 5.33 -1.30
C THR A 10 9.51 6.63 -0.55
N ARG A 11 10.06 7.74 -1.05
CA ARG A 11 9.85 9.09 -0.49
C ARG A 11 8.77 9.86 -1.27
N CYS A 12 8.07 10.75 -0.58
CA CYS A 12 7.12 11.66 -1.21
C CYS A 12 7.88 12.69 -2.06
N PRO A 13 7.50 12.90 -3.34
CA PRO A 13 8.16 13.86 -4.22
C PRO A 13 7.96 15.33 -3.78
N ARG A 14 6.99 15.61 -2.91
CA ARG A 14 6.69 16.99 -2.46
C ARG A 14 7.44 17.38 -1.19
N CYS A 15 7.37 16.55 -0.16
CA CYS A 15 7.93 16.86 1.17
C CYS A 15 9.14 16.02 1.55
N THR A 16 9.58 15.10 0.69
CA THR A 16 10.72 14.18 0.90
C THR A 16 10.60 13.19 2.07
N GLU A 17 9.51 13.24 2.83
CA GLU A 17 9.18 12.27 3.88
C GLU A 17 8.87 10.89 3.33
N LEU A 18 9.00 9.87 4.19
CA LEU A 18 8.73 8.49 3.83
C LEU A 18 7.25 8.26 3.53
N LEU A 19 6.97 7.55 2.44
CA LEU A 19 5.62 7.04 2.15
C LEU A 19 5.29 5.87 3.06
N VAL A 20 4.02 5.79 3.45
CA VAL A 20 3.46 4.71 4.23
C VAL A 20 2.69 3.78 3.31
N PHE A 21 3.04 2.50 3.37
CA PHE A 21 2.38 1.42 2.65
C PHE A 21 1.32 0.79 3.55
N ARG A 22 0.07 0.76 3.11
CA ARG A 22 -1.06 0.18 3.85
C ARG A 22 -1.67 -0.96 3.08
N LEU A 23 -1.89 -2.08 3.74
CA LEU A 23 -2.60 -3.24 3.20
C LEU A 23 -3.74 -3.58 4.16
N ASP A 24 -4.97 -3.41 3.71
CA ASP A 24 -6.20 -3.66 4.48
C ASP A 24 -7.03 -4.77 3.83
N ALA A 25 -7.72 -5.56 4.65
CA ALA A 25 -8.78 -6.44 4.19
C ALA A 25 -10.10 -5.67 4.09
N MET A 26 -10.78 -5.78 2.96
CA MET A 26 -12.10 -5.20 2.73
C MET A 26 -13.20 -6.19 3.11
N PRO A 27 -14.38 -5.69 3.53
CA PRO A 27 -15.57 -6.52 3.69
C PRO A 27 -15.84 -7.34 2.43
N GLY A 28 -16.13 -8.64 2.59
CA GLY A 28 -16.32 -9.57 1.47
C GLY A 28 -15.03 -10.19 0.91
N GLY A 29 -13.88 -10.05 1.61
CA GLY A 29 -12.66 -10.80 1.29
C GLY A 29 -11.81 -10.20 0.17
N GLY A 30 -11.99 -8.92 -0.14
CA GLY A 30 -11.09 -8.17 -1.01
C GLY A 30 -9.88 -7.62 -0.25
N LEU A 31 -8.84 -7.21 -0.95
CA LEU A 31 -7.69 -6.51 -0.39
C LEU A 31 -7.62 -5.10 -0.96
N ARG A 32 -7.21 -4.14 -0.12
CA ARG A 32 -6.88 -2.78 -0.54
C ARG A 32 -5.44 -2.49 -0.18
N TYR A 33 -4.71 -1.97 -1.14
CA TYR A 33 -3.34 -1.53 -0.97
C TYR A 33 -3.21 -0.05 -1.37
N ASP A 34 -2.69 0.76 -0.45
CA ASP A 34 -2.52 2.20 -0.62
C ASP A 34 -1.08 2.61 -0.28
N VAL A 35 -0.53 3.57 -1.05
CA VAL A 35 0.74 4.24 -0.77
C VAL A 35 0.45 5.71 -0.50
N PHE A 36 0.64 6.12 0.75
CA PHE A 36 0.15 7.39 1.26
C PHE A 36 1.26 8.20 1.93
N CYS A 37 1.25 9.51 1.76
CA CYS A 37 2.13 10.43 2.46
C CYS A 37 1.38 11.12 3.63
N PRO A 38 1.62 10.75 4.89
CA PRO A 38 0.96 11.35 6.05
C PRO A 38 1.06 12.88 6.18
N PRO A 39 2.25 13.49 6.06
CA PRO A 39 2.36 14.95 6.20
C PRO A 39 1.71 15.70 5.05
N CYS A 40 1.65 15.10 3.85
CA CYS A 40 1.02 15.70 2.68
C CYS A 40 -0.49 15.46 2.60
N GLY A 41 -1.01 14.43 3.28
CA GLY A 41 -2.39 13.98 3.13
C GLY A 41 -2.72 13.39 1.75
N GLU A 42 -1.71 12.96 0.97
CA GLU A 42 -1.88 12.56 -0.44
C GLU A 42 -1.61 11.06 -0.64
N THR A 43 -2.46 10.40 -1.43
CA THR A 43 -2.28 9.00 -1.86
C THR A 43 -1.65 8.99 -3.25
N HIS A 44 -0.46 8.38 -3.36
CA HIS A 44 0.30 8.29 -4.62
C HIS A 44 -0.05 7.05 -5.43
N PHE A 45 -0.52 5.98 -4.78
CA PHE A 45 -0.96 4.76 -5.44
C PHE A 45 -2.07 4.11 -4.63
N ALA A 46 -3.08 3.58 -5.32
CA ALA A 46 -4.17 2.84 -4.72
C ALA A 46 -4.56 1.68 -5.65
N MET A 47 -4.67 0.48 -5.11
CA MET A 47 -5.14 -0.69 -5.82
C MET A 47 -6.05 -1.51 -4.91
N SER A 48 -7.12 -2.06 -5.46
CA SER A 48 -7.97 -2.99 -4.74
C SER A 48 -8.30 -4.22 -5.57
N THR A 49 -8.43 -5.36 -4.91
CA THR A 49 -8.96 -6.58 -5.52
C THR A 49 -10.46 -6.63 -5.30
N LEU A 50 -11.18 -7.27 -6.23
CA LEU A 50 -12.59 -7.56 -6.02
C LEU A 50 -12.76 -8.46 -4.77
N PRO A 51 -13.91 -8.36 -4.06
CA PRO A 51 -14.26 -9.27 -2.99
C PRO A 51 -14.16 -10.72 -3.48
N MET A 52 -13.25 -11.50 -2.93
CA MET A 52 -13.26 -12.94 -3.20
C MET A 52 -14.46 -13.53 -2.45
N ARG A 53 -15.44 -14.06 -3.19
CA ARG A 53 -16.42 -14.99 -2.62
C ARG A 53 -15.64 -16.23 -2.17
N LEU A 54 -15.10 -16.18 -0.96
CA LEU A 54 -14.58 -17.37 -0.31
C LEU A 54 -15.77 -18.34 -0.17
N PRO A 55 -15.66 -19.59 -0.63
CA PRO A 55 -16.69 -20.57 -0.35
C PRO A 55 -16.86 -20.63 1.17
N ALA A 56 -18.12 -20.66 1.64
CA ALA A 56 -18.41 -20.81 3.05
C ALA A 56 -17.67 -22.07 3.55
N ALA A 57 -16.86 -21.91 4.61
CA ALA A 57 -16.23 -23.05 5.24
C ALA A 57 -17.33 -24.03 5.67
N ALA A 58 -17.22 -25.27 5.16
CA ALA A 58 -18.16 -26.36 5.42
C ALA A 58 -18.08 -26.84 6.88
#